data_AF-A0A962F9J4-F1
#
_entry.id   AF-A0A962F9J4-F1
#
_cell.length_a   1.000
_cell.length_b   1.000
_cell.length_c   1.000
_cell.angle_alpha   90.00
_cell.angle_beta   90.00
_cell.angle_gamma   90.00
#
_symmetry.space_group_name_H-M   'P 1'
#
loop_
_entity.id
_entity.type
_entity.pdbx_description
1 polymer ?
#
loop_
_entity_poly.entity_id
_entity_poly.type
_entity_poly.pdbx_seq_one_letter_code
_entity_poly.pdbx_strand_id
1 'polypeptide(L)'
;MPAAVVVQKDVGGLVRAYQERTELYRSQNREVRLHECRSACTLALSLPNVCVYPSSTLKFHQAYNDITKEVDYGVTNELWSSYPQGVREKLGTLTRKYKVLRGSELIALGVRNCNAPAQQPKIMIAKATPAPAAEGGDFLKGVQGAVETLFGAGARTPATAPVVRRAAPVKPAEPAASPQSPAPPATLQASVSAPLPPPRPPMIGAVPTPQPPIPRGTPAFLTPIAGSAPILEPRFVPLVVVRRRLAELGFAFVGR
;
A
#
# COMPACT_ATOMS: atom_id res chain seq x y z
N MET A 1 -8.93 14.91 -10.89
CA MET A 1 -7.87 14.20 -10.11
C MET A 1 -6.83 15.23 -9.67
N PRO A 2 -6.15 15.05 -8.53
CA PRO A 2 -5.07 15.96 -8.11
C PRO A 2 -3.90 15.94 -9.10
N ALA A 3 -3.19 17.06 -9.22
CA ALA A 3 -2.01 17.17 -10.09
C ALA A 3 -0.93 16.15 -9.71
N ALA A 4 -0.32 15.51 -10.70
CA ALA A 4 0.72 14.50 -10.49
C ALA A 4 1.92 15.05 -9.68
N VAL A 5 2.53 14.20 -8.85
CA VAL A 5 3.81 14.52 -8.20
C VAL A 5 4.93 14.05 -9.14
N VAL A 6 5.85 14.93 -9.48
CA VAL A 6 7.02 14.58 -10.30
C VAL A 6 8.27 14.67 -9.43
N VAL A 7 8.92 13.53 -9.24
CA VAL A 7 10.05 13.34 -8.32
C VAL A 7 11.34 13.36 -9.15
N GLN A 8 11.88 14.56 -9.34
CA GLN A 8 13.03 14.75 -10.23
C GLN A 8 14.31 14.16 -9.64
N LYS A 9 14.59 14.49 -8.38
CA LYS A 9 15.73 13.99 -7.63
C LYS A 9 15.42 14.01 -6.14
N ASP A 10 15.30 12.83 -5.57
CA ASP A 10 15.12 12.66 -4.13
C ASP A 10 16.21 11.70 -3.58
N VAL A 11 16.85 12.10 -2.49
CA VAL A 11 17.87 11.30 -1.79
C VAL A 11 17.28 10.44 -0.65
N GLY A 12 15.99 10.62 -0.38
CA GLY A 12 15.26 10.01 0.72
C GLY A 12 15.51 10.71 2.05
N GLY A 13 15.09 10.04 3.13
CA GLY A 13 15.16 10.56 4.49
C GLY A 13 14.50 9.60 5.45
N LEU A 14 13.81 10.13 6.48
CA LEU A 14 13.09 9.33 7.47
C LEU A 14 11.97 8.50 6.81
N VAL A 15 12.09 7.17 6.87
CA VAL A 15 11.16 6.22 6.21
C VAL A 15 9.70 6.48 6.60
N ARG A 16 9.44 6.75 7.89
CA ARG A 16 8.11 7.07 8.42
C ARG A 16 7.41 8.22 7.68
N ALA A 17 8.12 9.33 7.42
CA ALA A 17 7.57 10.48 6.72
C ALA A 17 7.18 10.15 5.25
N TYR A 18 7.91 9.23 4.62
CA TYR A 18 7.59 8.75 3.28
C TYR A 18 6.45 7.71 3.28
N GLN A 19 6.29 6.90 4.34
CA GLN A 19 5.13 6.01 4.51
C GLN A 19 3.84 6.85 4.55
N GLU A 20 3.77 7.81 5.46
CA GLU A 20 2.60 8.70 5.65
C GLU A 20 2.27 9.50 4.38
N ARG A 21 3.29 9.98 3.66
CA ARG A 21 3.09 10.65 2.37
C ARG A 21 2.63 9.69 1.27
N THR A 22 3.12 8.47 1.26
CA THR A 22 2.68 7.43 0.32
C THR A 22 1.22 7.03 0.60
N GLU A 23 0.83 6.92 1.86
CA GLU A 23 -0.57 6.70 2.27
C GLU A 23 -1.49 7.85 1.82
N LEU A 24 -1.05 9.10 2.01
CA LEU A 24 -1.76 10.27 1.48
C LEU A 24 -1.93 10.21 -0.05
N TYR A 25 -0.88 9.90 -0.80
CA TYR A 25 -0.96 9.78 -2.26
C TYR A 25 -1.85 8.61 -2.71
N ARG A 26 -1.84 7.49 -1.96
CA ARG A 26 -2.73 6.34 -2.19
C ARG A 26 -4.19 6.70 -1.99
N SER A 27 -4.54 7.35 -0.87
CA SER A 27 -5.91 7.78 -0.58
C SER A 27 -6.47 8.79 -1.61
N GLN A 28 -5.58 9.57 -2.23
CA GLN A 28 -5.91 10.53 -3.28
C GLN A 28 -5.93 9.94 -4.70
N ASN A 29 -5.58 8.65 -4.86
CA ASN A 29 -5.23 8.02 -6.14
C ASN A 29 -4.27 8.88 -7.00
N ARG A 30 -3.36 9.61 -6.33
CA ARG A 30 -2.52 10.64 -6.95
C ARG A 30 -1.40 9.99 -7.75
N GLU A 31 -1.23 10.42 -9.01
CA GLU A 31 -0.12 9.94 -9.83
C GLU A 31 1.22 10.41 -9.26
N VAL A 32 2.20 9.52 -9.21
CA VAL A 32 3.59 9.82 -8.83
C VAL A 32 4.53 9.35 -9.92
N ARG A 33 5.32 10.26 -10.48
CA ARG A 33 6.26 10.03 -11.58
C ARG A 33 7.68 10.12 -11.06
N LEU A 34 8.46 9.04 -11.11
CA LEU A 34 9.80 8.99 -10.52
C LEU A 34 10.90 9.12 -11.59
N HIS A 35 11.84 10.06 -11.43
CA HIS A 35 13.09 10.15 -12.21
C HIS A 35 14.28 9.58 -11.41
N GLU A 36 14.91 10.38 -10.54
CA GLU A 36 15.95 9.89 -9.63
C GLU A 36 15.40 9.82 -8.20
N CYS A 37 15.51 8.65 -7.57
CA CYS A 37 15.05 8.43 -6.20
C CYS A 37 15.95 7.44 -5.46
N ARG A 38 16.29 7.73 -4.21
CA ARG A 38 17.18 6.93 -3.36
C ARG A 38 16.55 6.74 -1.98
N SER A 39 16.81 5.60 -1.33
CA SER A 39 16.28 5.34 0.03
C SER A 39 14.75 5.50 0.08
N ALA A 40 14.20 5.97 1.21
CA ALA A 40 12.77 6.06 1.53
C ALA A 40 11.80 6.54 0.43
N CYS A 41 12.20 7.38 -0.52
CA CYS A 41 11.29 7.78 -1.61
C CYS A 41 10.88 6.61 -2.52
N THR A 42 11.62 5.49 -2.52
CA THR A 42 11.28 4.28 -3.29
C THR A 42 9.98 3.64 -2.81
N LEU A 43 9.50 3.98 -1.60
CA LEU A 43 8.16 3.62 -1.12
C LEU A 43 7.04 4.02 -2.09
N ALA A 44 7.25 5.05 -2.91
CA ALA A 44 6.31 5.45 -3.96
C ALA A 44 6.04 4.33 -4.99
N LEU A 45 6.95 3.35 -5.16
CA LEU A 45 6.71 2.16 -5.98
C LEU A 45 5.55 1.27 -5.48
N SER A 46 5.12 1.43 -4.23
CA SER A 46 3.96 0.73 -3.67
C SER A 46 2.61 1.37 -4.04
N LEU A 47 2.61 2.50 -4.77
CA LEU A 47 1.38 3.19 -5.18
C LEU A 47 0.79 2.54 -6.44
N PRO A 48 -0.55 2.36 -6.51
CA PRO A 48 -1.20 1.83 -7.71
C PRO A 48 -1.06 2.77 -8.92
N ASN A 49 -0.87 4.07 -8.68
CA ASN A 49 -0.72 5.10 -9.69
C ASN A 49 0.71 5.65 -9.81
N VAL A 50 1.73 4.84 -9.46
CA VAL A 50 3.14 5.19 -9.75
C VAL A 50 3.45 4.96 -11.23
N CYS A 51 4.41 5.73 -11.76
CA CYS A 51 5.14 5.37 -12.97
C CYS A 51 6.62 5.78 -12.88
N VAL A 52 7.43 5.18 -13.74
CA VAL A 52 8.85 5.52 -13.94
C VAL A 52 9.11 5.85 -15.41
N TYR A 53 10.10 6.69 -15.68
CA TYR A 53 10.61 6.92 -17.04
C TYR A 53 11.67 5.86 -17.37
N PRO A 54 11.92 5.50 -18.65
CA PRO A 54 12.98 4.54 -19.00
C PRO A 54 14.38 4.94 -18.50
N SER A 55 14.65 6.25 -18.43
CA SER A 55 15.90 6.84 -17.93
C SER A 55 15.98 6.97 -16.40
N SER A 56 14.92 6.61 -15.66
CA SER A 56 14.88 6.72 -14.20
C SER A 56 15.98 5.88 -13.54
N THR A 57 16.38 6.28 -12.35
CA THR A 57 17.43 5.61 -11.58
C THR A 57 17.01 5.55 -10.12
N LEU A 58 16.63 4.36 -9.66
CA LEU A 58 16.23 4.11 -8.28
C LEU A 58 17.33 3.38 -7.52
N LYS A 59 17.62 3.81 -6.29
CA LYS A 59 18.70 3.26 -5.45
C LYS A 59 18.17 2.75 -4.11
N PHE A 60 18.35 1.45 -3.89
CA PHE A 60 17.81 0.68 -2.78
C PHE A 60 18.93 0.27 -1.81
N HIS A 61 18.70 0.40 -0.52
CA HIS A 61 19.60 -0.06 0.55
C HIS A 61 18.82 -0.27 1.86
N GLN A 62 19.46 -0.85 2.87
CA GLN A 62 18.91 -1.00 4.22
C GLN A 62 18.65 0.35 4.89
N ALA A 63 17.58 0.45 5.68
CA ALA A 63 17.40 1.57 6.59
C ALA A 63 18.53 1.59 7.63
N TYR A 64 18.99 2.77 8.00
CA TYR A 64 20.08 2.95 8.94
C TYR A 64 19.95 4.28 9.67
N ASN A 65 20.43 4.34 10.92
CA ASN A 65 20.47 5.57 11.69
C ASN A 65 21.50 6.53 11.07
N ASP A 66 21.11 7.78 10.78
CA ASP A 66 21.98 8.73 10.10
C ASP A 66 23.10 9.29 10.98
N ILE A 67 23.02 9.13 12.31
CA ILE A 67 24.07 9.46 13.28
C ILE A 67 24.99 8.25 13.50
N THR A 68 24.48 7.15 14.06
CA THR A 68 25.29 5.97 14.47
C THR A 68 25.72 5.09 13.30
N LYS A 69 25.08 5.23 12.14
CA LYS A 69 25.29 4.44 10.90
C LYS A 69 24.89 2.96 10.98
N GLU A 70 24.36 2.51 12.12
CA GLU A 70 23.86 1.16 12.37
C GLU A 70 22.62 0.85 11.53
N VAL A 71 22.44 -0.43 11.16
CA VAL A 71 21.25 -0.90 10.44
C VAL A 71 20.05 -0.91 11.37
N ASP A 72 18.94 -0.31 10.92
CA ASP A 72 17.64 -0.59 11.50
C ASP A 72 17.00 -1.74 10.72
N TYR A 73 16.99 -2.94 11.32
CA TYR A 73 16.43 -4.13 10.69
C TYR A 73 14.90 -4.10 10.62
N GLY A 74 14.23 -3.46 11.58
CA GLY A 74 12.77 -3.31 11.58
C GLY A 74 12.31 -2.43 10.43
N VAL A 75 12.87 -1.22 10.34
CA VAL A 75 12.57 -0.26 9.27
C VAL A 75 13.08 -0.77 7.91
N THR A 76 14.17 -1.57 7.88
CA THR A 76 14.61 -2.27 6.65
C THR A 76 13.55 -3.27 6.18
N ASN A 77 12.94 -4.04 7.08
CA ASN A 77 11.91 -5.03 6.75
C ASN A 77 10.61 -4.35 6.31
N GLU A 78 10.20 -3.26 6.96
CA GLU A 78 9.08 -2.42 6.50
C GLU A 78 9.32 -1.90 5.09
N LEU A 79 10.47 -1.25 4.86
CA LEU A 79 10.87 -0.72 3.55
C LEU A 79 10.88 -1.81 2.47
N TRP A 80 11.44 -2.98 2.80
CA TRP A 80 11.48 -4.15 1.91
C TRP A 80 10.07 -4.65 1.56
N SER A 81 9.21 -4.83 2.57
CA SER A 81 7.86 -5.38 2.42
C SER A 81 6.96 -4.55 1.48
N SER A 82 7.20 -3.23 1.41
CA SER A 82 6.45 -2.31 0.56
C SER A 82 6.67 -2.51 -0.95
N TYR A 83 7.78 -3.13 -1.34
CA TYR A 83 8.18 -3.16 -2.74
C TYR A 83 7.38 -4.20 -3.56
N PRO A 84 7.04 -3.88 -4.83
CA PRO A 84 6.44 -4.84 -5.74
C PRO A 84 7.24 -6.15 -5.83
N GLN A 85 6.54 -7.27 -6.02
CA GLN A 85 7.17 -8.61 -5.97
C GLN A 85 8.37 -8.74 -6.92
N GLY A 86 8.23 -8.40 -8.20
CA GLY A 86 9.34 -8.47 -9.15
C GLY A 86 10.53 -7.57 -8.79
N VAL A 87 10.29 -6.44 -8.10
CA VAL A 87 11.36 -5.58 -7.58
C VAL A 87 12.09 -6.26 -6.43
N ARG A 88 11.36 -6.92 -5.51
CA ARG A 88 11.98 -7.73 -4.44
C ARG A 88 12.78 -8.89 -5.00
N GLU A 89 12.23 -9.65 -5.95
CA GLU A 89 12.92 -10.78 -6.59
C GLU A 89 14.21 -10.35 -7.29
N LYS A 90 14.17 -9.27 -8.09
CA LYS A 90 15.35 -8.70 -8.74
C LYS A 90 16.41 -8.19 -7.75
N LEU A 91 16.01 -7.65 -6.60
CA LEU A 91 16.94 -7.16 -5.58
C LEU A 91 17.49 -8.28 -4.68
N GLY A 92 16.72 -9.35 -4.45
CA GLY A 92 17.00 -10.47 -3.54
C GLY A 92 16.97 -10.10 -2.04
N THR A 93 17.66 -9.02 -1.66
CA THR A 93 17.69 -8.46 -0.30
C THR A 93 18.22 -7.02 -0.31
N LEU A 94 17.98 -6.26 0.75
CA LEU A 94 18.61 -4.95 0.97
C LEU A 94 19.95 -5.11 1.71
N THR A 95 20.96 -4.34 1.32
CA THR A 95 22.25 -4.26 2.04
C THR A 95 22.62 -2.79 2.30
N ARG A 96 23.69 -2.52 3.06
CA ARG A 96 24.22 -1.15 3.26
C ARG A 96 24.66 -0.48 1.96
N LYS A 97 25.07 -1.26 0.95
CA LYS A 97 25.49 -0.75 -0.37
C LYS A 97 24.27 -0.54 -1.25
N TYR A 98 24.26 0.55 -2.03
CA TYR A 98 23.20 0.79 -2.99
C TYR A 98 23.14 -0.31 -4.05
N LYS A 99 22.00 -1.00 -4.12
CA LYS A 99 21.55 -1.69 -5.33
C LYS A 99 20.82 -0.68 -6.20
N VAL A 100 21.05 -0.71 -7.50
CA VAL A 100 20.49 0.27 -8.45
C VAL A 100 19.65 -0.47 -9.47
N LEU A 101 18.43 0.00 -9.71
CA LEU A 101 17.61 -0.42 -10.85
C LEU A 101 17.33 0.78 -11.74
N ARG A 102 17.48 0.59 -13.05
CA ARG A 102 17.05 1.58 -14.05
C ARG A 102 15.55 1.52 -14.25
N GLY A 103 14.98 2.61 -14.74
CA GLY A 103 13.55 2.68 -15.04
C GLY A 103 13.11 1.66 -16.09
N SER A 104 13.94 1.40 -17.10
CA SER A 104 13.73 0.30 -18.06
C SER A 104 13.61 -1.09 -17.38
N GLU A 105 14.46 -1.38 -16.39
CA GLU A 105 14.38 -2.64 -15.63
C GLU A 105 13.11 -2.68 -14.77
N LEU A 106 12.75 -1.59 -14.10
CA LEU A 106 11.51 -1.50 -13.32
C LEU A 106 10.26 -1.67 -14.22
N ILE A 107 10.29 -1.14 -15.44
CA ILE A 107 9.22 -1.34 -16.43
C ILE A 107 9.12 -2.81 -16.85
N ALA A 108 10.24 -3.48 -17.09
CA ALA A 108 10.27 -4.91 -17.37
C ALA A 108 9.76 -5.77 -16.18
N LEU A 109 9.87 -5.26 -14.95
CA LEU A 109 9.33 -5.87 -13.72
C LEU A 109 7.87 -5.46 -13.42
N GLY A 110 7.18 -4.81 -14.36
CA GLY A 110 5.75 -4.49 -14.27
C GLY A 110 5.41 -3.10 -13.72
N VAL A 111 6.39 -2.23 -13.45
CA VAL A 111 6.11 -0.82 -13.07
C VAL A 111 5.68 -0.03 -14.31
N ARG A 112 4.62 0.79 -14.20
CA ARG A 112 4.10 1.55 -15.35
C ARG A 112 5.16 2.51 -15.92
N ASN A 113 5.28 2.55 -17.25
CA ASN A 113 6.09 3.53 -17.97
C ASN A 113 5.34 4.88 -18.05
N CYS A 114 5.95 5.97 -17.58
CA CYS A 114 5.36 7.32 -17.65
C CYS A 114 5.21 7.85 -19.09
N ASN A 115 5.96 7.32 -20.05
CA ASN A 115 5.88 7.69 -21.47
C ASN A 115 4.82 6.89 -22.23
N ALA A 116 4.30 5.80 -21.66
CA ALA A 116 3.19 5.08 -22.26
C ALA A 116 1.91 5.91 -22.10
N PRO A 117 0.97 5.89 -23.07
CA PRO A 117 -0.36 6.45 -22.85
C PRO A 117 -0.96 5.79 -21.60
N ALA A 118 -1.60 6.60 -20.74
CA ALA A 118 -2.27 6.09 -19.56
C ALA A 118 -3.27 5.01 -20.01
N GLN A 119 -3.03 3.75 -19.62
CA GLN A 119 -3.92 2.66 -19.97
C GLN A 119 -5.29 2.99 -19.40
N GLN A 120 -6.25 3.29 -20.28
CA GLN A 120 -7.63 3.38 -19.87
C GLN A 120 -7.99 2.04 -19.23
N PRO A 121 -8.70 2.02 -18.08
CA PRO A 121 -9.14 0.77 -17.50
C PRO A 121 -9.93 0.04 -18.57
N LYS A 122 -9.51 -1.17 -18.93
CA LYS A 122 -10.33 -2.06 -19.76
C LYS A 122 -11.54 -2.42 -18.91
N ILE A 123 -12.61 -1.63 -19.03
CA ILE A 123 -13.90 -1.92 -18.41
C ILE A 123 -14.39 -3.20 -19.07
N MET A 124 -14.12 -4.33 -18.44
CA MET A 124 -14.70 -5.61 -18.83
C MET A 124 -16.16 -5.57 -18.43
N ILE A 125 -16.99 -4.99 -19.32
CA ILE A 125 -18.44 -5.07 -19.20
C ILE A 125 -18.79 -6.54 -19.37
N ALA A 126 -19.05 -7.24 -18.26
CA ALA A 126 -19.62 -8.56 -18.27
C ALA A 126 -21.01 -8.45 -18.91
N LYS A 127 -21.11 -8.77 -20.20
CA LYS A 127 -22.37 -8.81 -20.92
C LYS A 127 -23.14 -10.02 -20.41
N ALA A 128 -23.96 -9.81 -19.37
CA ALA A 128 -24.87 -10.83 -18.87
C ALA A 128 -25.79 -11.27 -20.02
N THR A 129 -25.69 -12.54 -20.41
CA THR A 129 -26.66 -13.14 -21.32
C THR A 129 -28.01 -13.16 -20.60
N PRO A 130 -29.10 -12.64 -21.19
CA PRO A 130 -30.43 -12.79 -20.60
C PRO A 130 -30.72 -14.28 -20.38
N ALA A 131 -31.19 -14.64 -19.19
CA ALA A 131 -31.71 -15.98 -18.98
C ALA A 131 -32.86 -16.22 -19.99
N PRO A 132 -32.98 -17.41 -20.59
CA PRO A 132 -34.13 -17.73 -21.41
C PRO A 132 -35.40 -17.53 -20.57
N ALA A 133 -36.40 -16.85 -21.14
CA ALA A 133 -37.65 -16.61 -20.45
C ALA A 133 -38.30 -17.96 -20.12
N ALA A 134 -38.35 -18.31 -18.84
CA ALA A 134 -39.11 -19.45 -18.37
C ALA A 134 -40.60 -19.11 -18.52
N GLU A 135 -41.25 -19.72 -19.51
CA GLU A 135 -42.71 -19.72 -19.56
C GLU A 135 -43.28 -20.40 -18.31
N GLY A 136 -44.46 -19.93 -17.87
CA GLY A 136 -45.37 -20.77 -17.08
C GLY A 136 -44.95 -21.12 -15.64
N GLY A 137 -44.83 -20.10 -14.79
CA GLY A 137 -45.27 -20.11 -13.39
C GLY A 137 -45.04 -21.38 -12.53
N ASP A 138 -43.91 -21.42 -11.81
CA ASP A 138 -43.83 -22.22 -10.57
C ASP A 138 -42.94 -21.62 -9.45
N PHE A 139 -42.78 -20.29 -9.44
CA PHE A 139 -41.88 -19.59 -8.50
C PHE A 139 -42.35 -19.62 -7.03
N LEU A 140 -43.64 -19.85 -6.76
CA LEU A 140 -44.18 -19.85 -5.39
C LEU A 140 -44.05 -21.19 -4.65
N LYS A 141 -43.84 -22.33 -5.34
CA LYS A 141 -43.63 -23.62 -4.67
C LYS A 141 -42.25 -23.73 -4.00
N GLY A 142 -41.21 -23.16 -4.63
CA GLY A 142 -39.83 -23.26 -4.14
C GLY A 142 -39.58 -22.60 -2.79
N VAL A 143 -40.38 -21.58 -2.43
CA VAL A 143 -40.24 -20.86 -1.16
C VAL A 143 -40.99 -21.55 -0.01
N GLN A 144 -42.01 -22.37 -0.30
CA GLN A 144 -42.73 -23.13 0.74
C GLN A 144 -41.93 -24.33 1.24
N GLY A 145 -41.33 -25.13 0.34
CA GLY A 145 -40.53 -26.30 0.73
C GLY A 145 -39.27 -25.98 1.56
N ALA A 146 -38.76 -24.76 1.47
CA ALA A 146 -37.63 -24.28 2.26
C ALA A 146 -37.98 -23.90 3.72
N VAL A 147 -39.28 -23.81 4.06
CA VAL A 147 -39.74 -23.45 5.42
C VAL A 147 -40.24 -24.67 6.18
N GLU A 148 -40.82 -25.67 5.51
CA GLU A 148 -41.22 -26.94 6.14
C GLU A 148 -40.04 -27.80 6.62
N THR A 149 -38.84 -27.59 6.10
CA THR A 149 -37.62 -28.28 6.54
C THR A 149 -36.99 -27.73 7.83
N LEU A 150 -37.56 -26.65 8.40
CA LEU A 150 -37.02 -25.97 9.59
C LEU A 150 -37.86 -26.14 10.87
N PHE A 151 -39.07 -26.73 10.80
CA PHE A 151 -39.91 -26.99 11.98
C PHE A 151 -40.72 -28.29 11.85
N GLY A 152 -40.39 -29.32 12.64
CA GLY A 152 -41.33 -30.43 12.91
C GLY A 152 -40.76 -31.85 12.86
N ALA A 153 -40.61 -32.45 14.03
CA ALA A 153 -40.26 -33.85 14.27
C ALA A 153 -41.20 -34.90 13.62
N GLY A 154 -40.71 -36.14 13.41
CA GLY A 154 -41.63 -37.28 13.24
C GLY A 154 -41.10 -38.58 12.60
N ALA A 155 -40.36 -39.39 13.37
CA ALA A 155 -40.15 -40.85 13.25
C ALA A 155 -40.78 -41.68 12.09
N ARG A 156 -39.97 -42.52 11.40
CA ARG A 156 -39.97 -44.01 11.47
C ARG A 156 -39.05 -44.71 10.43
N THR A 157 -38.42 -45.81 10.84
CA THR A 157 -37.71 -46.86 10.06
C THR A 157 -38.72 -47.85 9.42
N PRO A 158 -38.40 -48.71 8.39
CA PRO A 158 -37.28 -49.69 8.28
C PRO A 158 -36.47 -49.63 6.94
N ALA A 159 -35.17 -49.92 6.87
CA ALA A 159 -34.42 -51.19 7.03
C ALA A 159 -34.43 -52.16 5.83
N THR A 160 -33.26 -52.35 5.19
CA THR A 160 -32.73 -53.66 4.74
C THR A 160 -31.22 -53.58 4.43
N ALA A 161 -30.44 -54.47 5.06
CA ALA A 161 -29.10 -54.90 4.62
C ALA A 161 -29.14 -56.44 4.44
N PRO A 162 -28.19 -57.06 3.72
CA PRO A 162 -27.06 -57.72 4.40
C PRO A 162 -25.68 -57.34 3.79
N VAL A 163 -24.57 -57.22 4.54
CA VAL A 163 -23.71 -58.26 5.19
C VAL A 163 -22.99 -59.13 4.15
N VAL A 164 -21.64 -59.20 4.08
CA VAL A 164 -20.68 -60.05 4.85
C VAL A 164 -19.29 -59.34 4.79
N ARG A 165 -18.65 -58.91 5.90
CA ARG A 165 -17.71 -59.62 6.83
C ARG A 165 -16.42 -60.15 6.13
N ARG A 166 -15.22 -60.22 6.72
CA ARG A 166 -14.65 -60.14 8.11
C ARG A 166 -13.14 -59.75 7.96
N ALA A 167 -12.25 -59.52 8.94
CA ALA A 167 -12.23 -59.60 10.42
C ALA A 167 -11.20 -58.59 11.02
N ALA A 168 -10.75 -58.80 12.27
CA ALA A 168 -9.65 -58.11 12.98
C ALA A 168 -8.76 -59.15 13.73
N PRO A 169 -7.78 -58.77 14.58
CA PRO A 169 -8.06 -58.54 16.04
C PRO A 169 -7.38 -57.28 16.67
N VAL A 170 -8.01 -56.49 17.57
CA VAL A 170 -8.14 -56.59 19.07
C VAL A 170 -6.83 -56.27 19.84
N LYS A 171 -6.73 -55.27 20.75
CA LYS A 171 -7.25 -55.17 22.16
C LYS A 171 -7.01 -53.73 22.77
N PRO A 172 -7.34 -53.40 24.05
CA PRO A 172 -8.60 -52.81 24.56
C PRO A 172 -8.53 -51.33 25.07
N ALA A 173 -9.68 -50.80 25.55
CA ALA A 173 -9.93 -49.44 26.09
C ALA A 173 -9.31 -49.16 27.49
N GLU A 174 -9.32 -47.96 28.09
CA GLU A 174 -10.47 -47.16 28.62
C GLU A 174 -10.03 -45.70 29.04
N PRO A 175 -10.89 -44.76 29.53
CA PRO A 175 -11.83 -43.94 28.76
C PRO A 175 -11.71 -42.38 28.86
N ALA A 176 -12.46 -41.71 27.99
CA ALA A 176 -13.23 -40.46 28.17
C ALA A 176 -12.57 -39.14 28.66
N ALA A 177 -12.42 -38.21 27.72
CA ALA A 177 -12.93 -36.83 27.85
C ALA A 177 -13.05 -36.18 26.45
N SER A 178 -14.28 -35.92 25.97
CA SER A 178 -14.51 -35.13 24.75
C SER A 178 -14.75 -33.64 25.09
N PRO A 179 -14.35 -32.70 24.21
CA PRO A 179 -14.21 -31.29 24.58
C PRO A 179 -15.53 -30.54 24.60
N GLN A 180 -15.68 -29.61 25.55
CA GLN A 180 -16.75 -28.62 25.56
C GLN A 180 -16.47 -27.54 24.51
N SER A 181 -17.42 -27.30 23.60
CA SER A 181 -17.35 -26.15 22.68
C SER A 181 -17.58 -24.83 23.42
N PRO A 182 -16.80 -23.77 23.16
CA PRO A 182 -17.05 -22.45 23.73
C PRO A 182 -18.31 -21.82 23.15
N ALA A 183 -19.06 -21.10 24.00
CA ALA A 183 -20.27 -20.39 23.61
C ALA A 183 -19.99 -19.21 22.65
N PRO A 184 -20.94 -18.84 21.77
CA PRO A 184 -20.80 -17.66 20.91
C PRO A 184 -20.83 -16.36 21.72
N PRO A 185 -20.11 -15.30 21.29
CA PRO A 185 -20.06 -14.03 22.01
C PRO A 185 -21.37 -13.25 21.89
N ALA A 186 -21.70 -12.48 22.94
CA ALA A 186 -22.89 -11.64 23.01
C ALA A 186 -22.90 -10.56 21.92
N THR A 187 -24.05 -10.39 21.27
CA THR A 187 -24.26 -9.42 20.19
C THR A 187 -24.44 -8.01 20.76
N LEU A 188 -23.43 -7.15 20.65
CA LEU A 188 -23.57 -5.73 20.97
C LEU A 188 -24.33 -5.01 19.84
N GLN A 189 -25.60 -4.69 20.09
CA GLN A 189 -26.39 -3.80 19.23
C GLN A 189 -25.89 -2.35 19.40
N ALA A 190 -25.14 -1.86 18.42
CA ALA A 190 -24.67 -0.47 18.38
C ALA A 190 -25.52 0.36 17.40
N SER A 191 -26.76 0.66 17.76
CA SER A 191 -27.59 1.64 17.05
C SER A 191 -27.30 3.05 17.57
N VAL A 192 -26.29 3.71 17.01
CA VAL A 192 -25.99 5.12 17.27
C VAL A 192 -26.14 5.92 15.98
N SER A 193 -27.23 6.67 15.87
CA SER A 193 -27.37 7.72 14.86
C SER A 193 -26.42 8.87 15.19
N ALA A 194 -25.20 8.80 14.68
CA ALA A 194 -24.26 9.91 14.76
C ALA A 194 -24.76 11.09 13.88
N PRO A 195 -24.88 12.32 14.42
CA PRO A 195 -25.24 13.48 13.62
C PRO A 195 -24.14 13.78 12.57
N LEU A 196 -24.57 14.19 11.38
CA LEU A 196 -23.67 14.53 10.28
C LEU A 196 -22.71 15.67 10.68
N PRO A 197 -21.43 15.61 10.29
CA PRO A 197 -20.49 16.71 10.54
C PRO A 197 -20.94 17.98 9.79
N PRO A 198 -20.67 19.18 10.33
CA PRO A 198 -21.08 20.43 9.72
C PRO A 198 -20.44 20.63 8.33
N PRO A 199 -21.12 21.32 7.40
CA PRO A 199 -20.59 21.58 6.07
C PRO A 199 -19.27 22.36 6.15
N ARG A 200 -18.30 21.96 5.32
CA ARG A 200 -17.00 22.62 5.23
C ARG A 200 -17.20 24.09 4.80
N PRO A 201 -16.62 25.09 5.50
CA PRO A 201 -16.72 26.49 5.07
C PRO A 201 -16.10 26.68 3.69
N PRO A 202 -16.62 27.62 2.87
CA PRO A 202 -16.08 27.89 1.54
C PRO A 202 -14.62 28.33 1.65
N MET A 203 -13.75 27.72 0.85
CA MET A 203 -12.35 28.12 0.78
C MET A 203 -12.24 29.46 0.04
N ILE A 204 -12.33 30.55 0.81
CA ILE A 204 -11.90 31.89 0.37
C ILE A 204 -10.44 31.75 -0.10
N GLY A 205 -10.16 32.31 -1.27
CA GLY A 205 -9.06 31.88 -2.13
C GLY A 205 -7.70 31.78 -1.42
N ALA A 206 -7.01 30.66 -1.64
CA ALA A 206 -5.60 30.53 -1.30
C ALA A 206 -4.81 31.53 -2.15
N VAL A 207 -4.53 32.70 -1.58
CA VAL A 207 -3.63 33.69 -2.17
C VAL A 207 -2.28 32.99 -2.41
N PRO A 208 -1.73 33.03 -3.64
CA PRO A 208 -0.42 32.44 -3.90
C PRO A 208 0.62 33.18 -3.05
N THR A 209 1.11 32.51 -2.00
CA THR A 209 2.22 33.03 -1.20
C THR A 209 3.40 33.30 -2.13
N PRO A 210 3.93 34.54 -2.20
CA PRO A 210 5.03 34.85 -3.09
C PRO A 210 6.24 33.98 -2.75
N GLN A 211 6.76 33.26 -3.74
CA GLN A 211 7.98 32.47 -3.55
C GLN A 211 9.14 33.42 -3.23
N PRO A 212 9.97 33.13 -2.22
CA PRO A 212 11.13 33.95 -1.92
C PRO A 212 12.09 33.97 -3.12
N PRO A 213 12.74 35.11 -3.41
CA PRO A 213 13.60 35.25 -4.57
C PRO A 213 14.77 34.25 -4.50
N ILE A 214 14.99 33.53 -5.60
CA ILE A 214 16.09 32.55 -5.71
C ILE A 214 17.43 33.30 -5.64
N PRO A 215 18.36 32.94 -4.72
CA PRO A 215 19.66 33.59 -4.63
C PRO A 215 20.45 33.51 -5.94
N ARG A 216 21.04 34.64 -6.36
CA ARG A 216 21.96 34.68 -7.51
C ARG A 216 23.12 33.72 -7.28
N GLY A 217 23.45 32.92 -8.29
CA GLY A 217 24.47 31.86 -8.19
C GLY A 217 23.93 30.48 -7.76
N THR A 218 22.61 30.32 -7.60
CA THR A 218 22.01 28.98 -7.49
C THR A 218 22.25 28.22 -8.80
N PRO A 219 22.97 27.08 -8.81
CA PRO A 219 23.27 26.36 -10.05
C PRO A 219 21.99 25.75 -10.64
N ALA A 220 21.93 25.64 -11.97
CA ALA A 220 20.71 25.29 -12.73
C ALA A 220 20.08 23.92 -12.40
N PHE A 221 20.80 23.04 -11.69
CA PHE A 221 20.27 21.76 -11.19
C PHE A 221 19.55 21.86 -9.83
N LEU A 222 19.57 23.05 -9.19
CA LEU A 222 18.87 23.35 -7.92
C LEU A 222 17.68 24.32 -8.11
N THR A 223 17.52 24.93 -9.28
CA THR A 223 16.34 25.73 -9.62
C THR A 223 15.15 24.81 -9.88
N PRO A 224 14.07 24.85 -9.06
CA PRO A 224 12.86 24.07 -9.34
C PRO A 224 12.18 24.58 -10.61
N ILE A 225 11.70 23.66 -11.44
CA ILE A 225 10.91 23.97 -12.63
C ILE A 225 9.53 24.47 -12.18
N ALA A 226 8.96 25.44 -12.89
CA ALA A 226 7.60 25.92 -12.62
C ALA A 226 6.60 24.76 -12.58
N GLY A 227 5.87 24.62 -11.46
CA GLY A 227 4.94 23.51 -11.22
C GLY A 227 5.55 22.25 -10.58
N SER A 228 6.87 22.17 -10.41
CA SER A 228 7.50 21.10 -9.62
C SER A 228 7.43 21.41 -8.11
N ALA A 229 7.12 20.37 -7.32
CA ALA A 229 7.15 20.44 -5.86
C ALA A 229 7.86 19.20 -5.30
N PRO A 230 8.78 19.34 -4.33
CA PRO A 230 9.39 18.21 -3.66
C PRO A 230 8.31 17.39 -2.90
N ILE A 231 8.55 16.08 -2.72
CA ILE A 231 7.64 15.22 -1.93
C ILE A 231 7.48 15.77 -0.51
N LEU A 232 8.59 16.18 0.10
CA LEU A 232 8.63 16.79 1.42
C LEU A 232 8.84 18.31 1.30
N GLU A 233 8.10 19.07 2.08
CA GLU A 233 8.28 20.53 2.16
C GLU A 233 9.67 20.88 2.75
N PRO A 234 10.26 22.03 2.37
CA PRO A 234 11.63 22.38 2.76
C PRO A 234 11.88 22.46 4.28
N ARG A 235 10.83 22.61 5.10
CA ARG A 235 10.91 22.51 6.58
C ARG A 235 11.38 21.14 7.11
N PHE A 236 11.43 20.11 6.27
CA PHE A 236 11.92 18.77 6.63
C PHE A 236 13.28 18.42 6.02
N VAL A 237 13.97 19.35 5.37
CA VAL A 237 15.38 19.15 4.98
C VAL A 237 16.24 19.25 6.25
N PRO A 238 16.98 18.20 6.65
CA PRO A 238 17.79 18.25 7.86
C PRO A 238 18.91 19.29 7.71
N LEU A 239 19.18 20.02 8.81
CA LEU A 239 20.10 21.17 8.94
C LEU A 239 21.60 20.88 8.63
N VAL A 240 21.92 19.71 8.09
CA VAL A 240 23.29 19.22 7.81
C VAL A 240 24.00 20.10 6.76
N VAL A 241 23.27 20.74 5.84
CA VAL A 241 23.86 21.59 4.79
C VAL A 241 24.40 22.92 5.34
N VAL A 242 23.89 23.43 6.47
CA VAL A 242 24.30 24.73 7.01
C VAL A 242 25.69 24.68 7.64
N ARG A 243 26.10 23.56 8.25
CA ARG A 243 27.40 23.45 8.92
C ARG A 243 28.62 23.56 7.99
N ARG A 244 28.47 23.28 6.68
CA ARG A 244 29.61 23.34 5.75
C ARG A 244 30.00 24.77 5.33
N ARG A 245 29.09 25.75 5.45
CA ARG A 245 29.39 27.17 5.12
C ARG A 245 30.06 27.95 6.25
N LEU A 246 29.90 27.54 7.51
CA LEU A 246 30.57 28.22 8.63
C LEU A 246 32.07 27.88 8.72
N ALA A 247 32.48 26.69 8.25
CA ALA A 247 33.89 26.30 8.20
C ALA A 247 34.71 27.09 7.15
N GLU A 248 34.09 27.54 6.06
CA GLU A 248 34.74 28.36 5.02
C GLU A 248 34.77 29.87 5.35
N LEU A 249 34.13 30.30 6.45
CA LEU A 249 34.07 31.70 6.88
C LEU A 249 34.99 32.03 8.08
N GLY A 250 35.96 31.15 8.39
CA GLY A 250 37.10 31.50 9.26
C GLY A 250 36.82 31.73 10.74
N PHE A 251 35.61 31.42 11.25
CA PHE A 251 35.31 31.54 12.67
C PHE A 251 35.87 30.35 13.48
N ALA A 252 37.10 30.53 13.97
CA ALA A 252 37.68 29.66 14.99
C ALA A 252 36.93 29.86 16.32
N PHE A 253 36.29 28.81 16.82
CA PHE A 253 35.80 28.78 18.20
C PHE A 253 36.99 28.56 19.15
N VAL A 254 37.42 29.63 19.82
CA VAL A 254 38.32 29.53 20.98
C VAL A 254 37.50 29.05 22.17
N GLY A 255 37.61 27.77 22.50
CA GLY A 255 37.10 27.22 23.76
C GLY A 255 38.15 27.38 24.87
N ARG A 256 37.73 27.98 25.98
CA ARG A 256 38.34 27.78 27.31
C ARG A 256 37.59 26.68 28.03
#